data_AF-A0A936EPK9-F1
#
_entry.id   AF-A0A936EPK9-F1
#
_cell.length_a   1.000
_cell.length_b   1.000
_cell.length_c   1.000
_cell.angle_alpha   90.00
_cell.angle_beta   90.00
_cell.angle_gamma   90.00
#
_symmetry.space_group_name_H-M   'P 1'
#
loop_
_entity.id
_entity.type
_entity.pdbx_description
1 polymer ?
#
loop_
_entity_poly.entity_id
_entity_poly.type
_entity_poly.pdbx_seq_one_letter_code
_entity_poly.pdbx_strand_id
1 'polypeptide(L)'
;MIADKAMIFDPVAEKINLDLLIISKNPRLDINSLARTFNCKQIVFDASNPSWKIEKWKKECKSLNLPFYSIPDAGAFIYNIGI
;
A
#
# COMPACT_ATOMS: atom_id res chain seq x y z
N MET A 1 -1.22 -7.35 5.52
CA MET A 1 -2.18 -7.73 4.45
C MET A 1 -1.48 -7.76 3.10
N ILE A 2 -1.78 -8.73 2.24
CA ILE A 2 -1.28 -8.78 0.86
C ILE A 2 -2.48 -8.56 -0.07
N ALA A 3 -2.43 -7.54 -0.90
CA ALA A 3 -3.46 -7.25 -1.91
C ALA A 3 -2.90 -7.62 -3.29
N ASP A 4 -3.28 -8.80 -3.80
CA ASP A 4 -2.78 -9.35 -5.06
C ASP A 4 -3.84 -9.46 -6.17
N LYS A 5 -5.08 -9.06 -5.86
CA LYS A 5 -6.24 -8.99 -6.76
C LYS A 5 -6.95 -7.65 -6.59
N ALA A 6 -7.88 -7.36 -7.50
CA ALA A 6 -8.74 -6.20 -7.37
C ALA A 6 -9.49 -6.25 -6.03
N MET A 7 -9.46 -5.14 -5.30
CA MET A 7 -10.18 -4.97 -4.04
C MET A 7 -10.92 -3.66 -4.04
N ILE A 8 -12.18 -3.70 -3.63
CA ILE A 8 -13.00 -2.53 -3.38
C ILE A 8 -13.15 -2.45 -1.87
N PHE A 9 -12.83 -1.29 -1.30
CA PHE A 9 -12.95 -1.05 0.12
C PHE A 9 -14.01 0.00 0.34
N ASP A 10 -15.08 -0.40 1.01
CA ASP A 10 -16.10 0.54 1.45
C ASP A 10 -15.59 1.30 2.69
N PRO A 11 -15.94 2.58 2.84
CA PRO A 11 -15.64 3.34 4.05
C PRO A 11 -16.23 2.62 5.27
N VAL A 12 -15.36 2.24 6.20
CA VAL A 12 -15.75 1.65 7.48
C VAL A 12 -15.93 2.73 8.53
N ALA A 13 -16.87 2.52 9.46
CA ALA A 13 -17.12 3.45 10.56
C ALA A 13 -15.90 3.61 11.47
N GLU A 14 -15.14 2.52 11.65
CA GLU A 14 -13.85 2.51 12.34
C GLU A 14 -12.80 1.90 11.41
N LYS A 15 -11.68 2.60 11.26
CA LYS A 15 -10.59 2.15 10.40
C LYS A 15 -9.90 0.92 10.98
N ILE A 16 -9.53 0.00 10.11
CA ILE A 16 -8.78 -1.20 10.48
C ILE A 16 -7.31 -0.84 10.65
N ASN A 17 -6.73 -1.12 11.81
CA ASN A 17 -5.31 -0.91 12.06
C ASN A 17 -4.49 -1.99 11.34
N LEU A 18 -3.50 -1.56 10.55
CA LEU A 18 -2.59 -2.46 9.84
C LEU A 18 -1.15 -1.96 10.00
N ASP A 19 -0.26 -2.86 10.42
CA ASP A 19 1.16 -2.52 10.45
C ASP A 19 1.75 -2.47 9.04
N LEU A 20 1.36 -3.41 8.18
CA LEU A 20 1.93 -3.57 6.84
C LEU A 20 0.88 -3.94 5.78
N LEU A 21 0.85 -3.18 4.69
CA LEU A 21 0.09 -3.47 3.47
C LEU A 21 1.04 -3.65 2.28
N ILE A 22 1.04 -4.83 1.68
CA ILE A 22 1.83 -5.14 0.48
C ILE A 22 0.90 -5.13 -0.74
N ILE A 23 1.24 -4.32 -1.73
CA ILE A 23 0.53 -4.23 -3.01
C ILE A 23 1.36 -4.99 -4.05
N SER A 24 0.78 -6.07 -4.59
CA SER A 24 1.47 -6.98 -5.52
C SER A 24 0.57 -7.40 -6.67
N LYS A 25 1.18 -7.85 -7.76
CA LYS A 25 0.56 -8.39 -8.98
C LYS A 25 -0.38 -7.41 -9.71
N ASN A 26 -0.03 -6.12 -9.73
CA ASN A 26 -0.76 -5.09 -10.47
C ASN A 26 -2.27 -5.01 -10.13
N PRO A 27 -2.66 -4.95 -8.84
CA PRO A 27 -4.07 -4.98 -8.48
C PRO A 27 -4.75 -3.68 -8.92
N ARG A 28 -6.07 -3.76 -9.11
CA ARG A 28 -6.91 -2.57 -9.29
C ARG A 28 -7.31 -2.08 -7.90
N LEU A 29 -6.77 -0.93 -7.50
CA LEU A 29 -7.05 -0.27 -6.21
C LEU A 29 -7.00 1.26 -6.36
N ASP A 30 -7.56 1.92 -5.36
CA ASP A 30 -7.49 3.37 -5.16
C ASP A 30 -6.89 3.65 -3.78
N ILE A 31 -5.81 4.45 -3.74
CA ILE A 31 -5.11 4.78 -2.49
C ILE A 31 -6.00 5.60 -1.55
N ASN A 32 -6.91 6.43 -2.07
CA ASN A 32 -7.83 7.20 -1.22
C ASN A 32 -8.78 6.28 -0.45
N SER A 33 -9.35 5.29 -1.14
CA SER A 33 -10.22 4.28 -0.53
C SER A 33 -9.47 3.47 0.54
N LEU A 34 -8.21 3.11 0.27
CA LEU A 34 -7.34 2.47 1.28
C LEU A 34 -7.13 3.37 2.50
N ALA A 35 -6.82 4.65 2.30
CA ALA A 35 -6.60 5.61 3.38
C ALA A 35 -7.86 5.84 4.25
N ARG A 36 -9.05 5.69 3.66
CA ARG A 36 -10.33 5.77 4.38
C ARG A 36 -10.65 4.50 5.16
N THR A 37 -10.09 3.37 4.76
CA THR A 37 -10.41 2.05 5.33
C THR A 37 -9.38 1.61 6.37
N PHE A 38 -8.12 1.96 6.17
CA PHE A 38 -7.00 1.47 6.97
C PHE A 38 -6.22 2.58 7.64
N ASN A 39 -5.81 2.32 8.88
CA ASN A 39 -4.70 3.02 9.51
C ASN A 39 -3.43 2.20 9.28
N CYS A 40 -2.79 2.41 8.13
CA CYS A 40 -1.57 1.69 7.76
C CYS A 40 -0.33 2.41 8.30
N LYS A 41 0.53 1.67 9.02
CA LYS A 41 1.85 2.18 9.40
C LYS A 41 2.85 2.16 8.24
N GLN A 42 2.70 1.21 7.31
CA GLN A 42 3.58 1.08 6.15
C GLN A 42 2.87 0.44 4.96
N ILE A 43 3.00 1.06 3.78
CA ILE A 43 2.62 0.48 2.49
C ILE A 43 3.90 0.05 1.75
N VAL A 44 3.87 -1.11 1.08
CA VAL A 44 4.99 -1.60 0.27
C VAL A 44 4.49 -1.91 -1.13
N PHE A 45 5.12 -1.29 -2.13
CA PHE A 45 4.93 -1.63 -3.53
C PHE A 45 6.00 -2.64 -3.94
N ASP A 46 5.59 -3.84 -4.33
CA ASP A 46 6.52 -4.82 -4.87
C ASP A 46 6.83 -4.55 -6.35
N ALA A 47 7.86 -5.24 -6.87
CA ALA A 47 8.33 -5.08 -8.23
C ALA A 47 7.44 -5.71 -9.31
N SER A 48 6.35 -6.40 -8.92
CA SER A 48 5.41 -6.99 -9.87
C SER A 48 4.37 -5.98 -10.38
N ASN A 49 4.37 -4.75 -9.87
CA ASN A 49 3.52 -3.65 -10.36
C ASN A 49 4.24 -2.83 -11.44
N PRO A 50 3.53 -2.34 -12.48
CA PRO A 50 4.13 -1.45 -13.48
C PRO A 50 4.65 -0.14 -12.86
N SER A 51 5.84 0.30 -13.30
CA SER A 51 6.51 1.49 -12.74
C SER A 51 5.64 2.75 -12.79
N TRP A 52 4.90 2.98 -13.87
CA TRP A 52 4.00 4.15 -13.98
C TRP A 52 2.90 4.15 -12.90
N LYS A 53 2.47 2.97 -12.46
CA LYS A 53 1.43 2.79 -11.45
C LYS A 53 1.99 3.00 -10.05
N ILE A 54 3.19 2.48 -9.81
CA ILE A 54 3.96 2.75 -8.60
C ILE A 54 4.20 4.25 -8.45
N GLU A 55 4.64 4.94 -9.50
CA GLU A 55 4.84 6.40 -9.46
C GLU A 55 3.54 7.16 -9.18
N LYS A 56 2.42 6.72 -9.75
CA LYS A 56 1.10 7.29 -9.43
C LYS A 56 0.77 7.09 -7.95
N TRP A 57 0.87 5.87 -7.42
CA TRP A 57 0.56 5.58 -6.02
C TRP A 57 1.50 6.29 -5.05
N LYS A 58 2.80 6.41 -5.37
CA LYS A 58 3.75 7.22 -4.59
C LYS A 58 3.30 8.67 -4.47
N LYS A 59 2.81 9.28 -5.55
CA LYS A 59 2.27 10.65 -5.52
C LYS A 59 1.01 10.75 -4.65
N GLU A 60 0.10 9.79 -4.78
CA GLU A 60 -1.11 9.73 -3.96
C GLU A 60 -0.78 9.54 -2.47
N CYS A 61 0.13 8.63 -2.12
CA CYS A 61 0.61 8.43 -0.75
C CYS A 61 1.27 9.70 -0.18
N LYS A 62 2.11 10.39 -0.96
CA LYS A 62 2.69 11.69 -0.54
C LYS A 62 1.60 12.72 -0.25
N SER A 63 0.59 12.83 -1.11
CA SER A 63 -0.51 13.79 -0.95
C SER A 63 -1.37 13.49 0.29
N LEU A 64 -1.48 12.22 0.68
CA LEU A 64 -2.27 11.77 1.82
C LEU A 64 -1.43 11.58 3.09
N ASN A 65 -0.14 11.94 3.05
CA ASN A 65 0.82 11.71 4.13
C ASN A 65 0.86 10.24 4.62
N LEU A 66 0.76 9.29 3.68
CA LEU A 66 0.83 7.85 3.96
C LEU A 66 2.28 7.36 3.84
N PRO A 67 2.82 6.64 4.85
CA PRO A 67 4.13 6.01 4.74
C PRO A 67 4.13 4.91 3.67
N PHE A 68 5.13 4.94 2.79
CA PHE A 68 5.28 3.93 1.74
C PHE A 68 6.75 3.58 1.47
N TYR A 69 6.97 2.41 0.88
CA TYR A 69 8.27 1.91 0.42
C TYR A 69 8.10 1.29 -0.96
N SER A 70 9.07 1.53 -1.84
CA SER A 70 9.07 1.03 -3.21
C SER A 70 10.25 0.11 -3.39
N ILE A 71 9.98 -1.20 -3.52
CA ILE A 71 11.03 -2.20 -3.75
C ILE A 71 11.82 -1.93 -5.05
N PRO A 72 11.17 -1.53 -6.17
CA PRO A 72 11.90 -1.17 -7.38
C PRO A 72 12.90 -0.03 -7.20
N ASP A 73 12.66 0.90 -6.27
CA ASP A 73 13.52 2.07 -6.08
C ASP A 73 14.62 1.84 -5.04
N ALA A 74 14.29 1.12 -3.96
CA ALA A 74 15.12 1.04 -2.76
C ALA A 74 15.66 -0.38 -2.48
N GLY A 75 15.29 -1.37 -3.29
CA GLY A 75 15.70 -2.76 -3.11
C GLY A 75 14.85 -3.52 -2.10
N ALA A 76 15.44 -4.50 -1.44
CA ALA A 76 14.70 -5.40 -0.54
C ALA A 76 14.13 -4.64 0.68
N PHE A 77 12.84 -4.85 0.94
CA PHE A 77 12.18 -4.36 2.14
C PHE A 77 12.33 -5.38 3.27
N ILE A 78 12.86 -4.96 4.42
CA ILE A 78 13.03 -5.79 5.62
C ILE A 78 12.08 -5.27 6.70
N TYR A 79 11.27 -6.18 7.26
CA TYR A 79 10.33 -5.87 8.33
C TYR A 79 10.52 -6.81 9.51
N ASN A 80 10.82 -6.26 10.68
CA ASN A 80 10.94 -7.03 11.90
C ASN A 80 9.56 -7.19 12.56
N ILE A 81 9.13 -8.43 12.74
CA ILE A 81 7.83 -8.79 13.35
C ILE A 81 7.90 -8.92 14.87
N GLY A 82 9.09 -8.81 15.47
CA GLY A 82 9.27 -8.71 16.93
C GLY A 82 8.86 -9.96 17.73
N ILE A 83 8.97 -11.15 17.12
CA ILE A 83 8.70 -12.44 17.76
C ILE A 83 10.03 -13.09 18.16
#